data_AF-A0A7V9NM83-F1
#
_entry.id   AF-A0A7V9NM83-F1
#
_cell.length_a   1.000
_cell.length_b   1.000
_cell.length_c   1.000
_cell.angle_alpha   90.00
_cell.angle_beta   90.00
_cell.angle_gamma   90.00
#
_symmetry.space_group_name_H-M   'P 1'
#
loop_
_entity.id
_entity.type
_entity.pdbx_description
1 polymer ?
#
loop_
_entity_poly.entity_id
_entity_poly.type
_entity_poly.pdbx_seq_one_letter_code
_entity_poly.pdbx_strand_id
1 'polypeptide(L)'
;MTTVELKAGAQKVSTQIKNVSKFIFNLGGVARVIEDLDQEIAAKKASSSAPELNARNKQAVVSTIKNLRAGLAALEIEFRTKPALKNYLFQIQGIAEMTGVAEDQATAGQLTQSGKTLLLVVEKLSDTLAALP
;
A
#
# COMPACT_ATOMS: atom_id res chain seq x y z
N MET A 1 -18.30 14.23 -22.31
CA MET A 1 -17.80 12.91 -21.86
C MET A 1 -16.57 13.04 -20.97
N THR A 2 -15.58 13.86 -21.34
CA THR A 2 -14.32 14.06 -20.61
C THR A 2 -14.48 14.39 -19.12
N THR A 3 -15.36 15.33 -18.74
CA THR A 3 -15.58 15.71 -17.33
C THR A 3 -16.11 14.56 -16.46
N VAL A 4 -16.93 13.67 -17.02
CA VAL A 4 -17.48 12.51 -16.30
C VAL A 4 -16.37 11.48 -16.05
N GLU A 5 -15.50 11.24 -17.04
CA GLU A 5 -14.36 10.33 -16.91
C GLU A 5 -13.32 10.84 -15.90
N LEU A 6 -13.04 12.14 -15.90
CA LEU A 6 -12.13 12.77 -14.94
C LEU A 6 -12.66 12.65 -13.51
N LYS A 7 -13.96 12.95 -13.30
CA LYS A 7 -14.62 12.79 -12.00
C LYS A 7 -14.59 11.33 -11.52
N ALA A 8 -14.84 10.37 -12.41
CA ALA A 8 -14.76 8.95 -12.08
C ALA A 8 -13.32 8.53 -11.72
N GLY A 9 -12.32 9.04 -12.45
CA GLY A 9 -10.90 8.85 -12.12
C GLY A 9 -10.56 9.39 -10.73
N ALA A 10 -10.96 10.63 -10.43
CA ALA A 10 -10.75 11.26 -9.13
C ALA A 10 -11.39 10.47 -7.98
N GLN A 11 -12.61 9.95 -8.18
CA GLN A 11 -13.27 9.09 -7.19
C GLN A 11 -12.49 7.81 -6.92
N LYS A 12 -11.91 7.19 -7.95
CA LYS A 12 -11.08 5.99 -7.79
C LYS A 12 -9.76 6.27 -7.10
N VAL A 13 -9.08 7.37 -7.44
CA VAL A 13 -7.87 7.84 -6.73
C VAL A 13 -8.20 8.08 -5.25
N SER A 14 -9.26 8.84 -4.95
CA SER A 14 -9.71 9.10 -3.58
C SER A 14 -10.02 7.80 -2.81
N THR A 15 -10.60 6.81 -3.47
CA THR A 15 -10.86 5.50 -2.88
C THR A 15 -9.56 4.79 -2.50
N GLN A 16 -8.55 4.81 -3.37
CA GLN A 16 -7.26 4.19 -3.07
C GLN A 16 -6.50 4.93 -1.96
N ILE A 17 -6.55 6.27 -1.91
CA ILE A 17 -6.00 7.05 -0.78
C ILE A 17 -6.57 6.54 0.54
N LYS A 18 -7.90 6.39 0.62
CA LYS A 18 -8.57 5.92 1.84
C LYS A 18 -8.16 4.49 2.20
N ASN A 19 -8.07 3.60 1.22
CA ASN A 19 -7.70 2.20 1.45
C ASN A 19 -6.28 2.08 1.98
N VAL A 20 -5.32 2.73 1.33
CA VAL A 20 -3.91 2.69 1.73
C VAL A 20 -3.72 3.38 3.08
N SER A 21 -4.34 4.54 3.30
CA SER A 21 -4.24 5.27 4.58
C SER A 21 -4.80 4.47 5.76
N LYS A 22 -5.96 3.83 5.60
CA LYS A 22 -6.54 2.97 6.64
C LYS A 22 -5.63 1.79 6.97
N PHE A 23 -5.02 1.19 5.95
CA PHE A 23 -4.07 0.12 6.16
C PHE A 23 -2.83 0.60 6.93
N ILE A 24 -2.23 1.73 6.53
CA ILE A 24 -1.08 2.32 7.24
C ILE A 24 -1.42 2.61 8.70
N PHE A 25 -2.58 3.18 8.97
CA PHE A 25 -3.04 3.46 10.34
C PHE A 25 -3.08 2.19 11.20
N ASN A 26 -3.68 1.12 10.67
CA ASN A 26 -3.75 -0.16 11.36
C ASN A 26 -2.36 -0.80 11.52
N LEU A 27 -1.54 -0.75 10.48
CA LEU A 27 -0.18 -1.28 10.48
C LEU A 27 0.69 -0.57 11.53
N GLY A 28 0.57 0.75 11.68
CA GLY A 28 1.33 1.53 12.65
C GLY A 28 1.13 1.07 14.10
N GLY A 29 -0.05 0.55 14.44
CA GLY A 29 -0.34 0.02 15.78
C GLY A 29 0.30 -1.34 16.09
N VAL A 30 0.69 -2.11 15.08
CA VAL A 30 1.16 -3.50 15.25
C VAL A 30 2.55 -3.78 14.66
N ALA A 31 3.06 -2.92 13.78
CA ALA A 31 4.28 -3.15 13.02
C ALA A 31 5.48 -3.43 13.94
N ARG A 32 5.72 -2.55 14.90
CA ARG A 32 6.86 -2.68 15.82
C ARG A 32 6.73 -3.89 16.74
N VAL A 33 5.52 -4.23 17.18
CA VAL A 33 5.27 -5.42 18.01
C VAL A 33 5.63 -6.70 17.24
N ILE A 34 5.25 -6.77 15.97
CA ILE A 34 5.58 -7.92 15.10
C ILE A 34 7.10 -8.01 14.86
N GLU A 35 7.75 -6.87 14.61
CA GLU A 35 9.19 -6.76 14.40
C GLU A 35 9.99 -7.17 15.66
N ASP A 36 9.61 -6.65 16.83
CA ASP A 36 10.25 -6.97 18.11
C ASP A 36 10.05 -8.47 18.44
N LEU A 37 8.86 -9.02 18.16
CA LEU A 37 8.59 -10.44 18.38
C LEU A 37 9.43 -11.35 17.47
N ASP A 38 9.72 -10.94 16.22
CA ASP A 38 10.65 -11.65 15.35
C ASP A 38 12.07 -11.70 15.95
N GLN A 39 12.53 -10.62 16.58
CA GLN A 39 13.82 -10.59 17.27
C GLN A 39 13.84 -11.51 18.49
N GLU A 40 12.77 -11.53 19.28
CA GLU A 40 12.64 -12.44 20.42
C GLU A 40 12.60 -13.92 20.01
N ILE A 41 11.91 -14.24 18.90
CA ILE A 41 11.87 -15.58 18.32
C ILE A 41 13.28 -15.99 17.87
N ALA A 42 13.99 -15.13 17.15
CA ALA A 42 15.37 -15.38 16.71
C ALA A 42 16.33 -15.57 17.90
N ALA A 43 16.11 -14.82 18.99
CA ALA A 43 16.87 -14.94 20.23
C ALA A 43 16.44 -16.13 21.13
N LYS A 44 15.43 -16.92 20.73
CA LYS A 44 14.85 -18.01 21.53
C LYS A 44 14.30 -17.56 22.89
N LYS A 45 13.84 -16.31 22.98
CA LYS A 45 13.28 -15.69 24.20
C LYS A 45 11.75 -15.63 24.19
N ALA A 46 11.12 -15.85 23.04
CA ALA A 46 9.68 -15.80 22.89
C ALA A 46 8.98 -17.06 23.47
N SER A 47 7.68 -16.93 23.76
CA SER A 47 6.85 -18.08 24.16
C SER A 47 6.72 -19.11 23.04
N SER A 48 6.36 -20.35 23.37
CA SER A 48 6.22 -21.44 22.39
C SER A 48 5.15 -21.19 21.32
N SER A 49 4.13 -20.37 21.60
CA SER A 49 3.07 -20.01 20.64
C SER A 49 3.41 -18.79 19.77
N ALA A 50 4.42 -18.00 20.16
CA ALA A 50 4.77 -16.75 19.48
C ALA A 50 5.17 -16.93 18.00
N PRO A 51 5.97 -17.93 17.59
CA PRO A 51 6.38 -18.07 16.19
C PRO A 51 5.22 -18.22 15.22
N GLU A 52 4.24 -19.06 15.58
CA GLU A 52 3.09 -19.32 14.72
C GLU A 52 2.17 -18.10 14.63
N LEU A 53 1.88 -17.45 15.77
CA LEU A 53 1.07 -16.23 15.79
C LEU A 53 1.72 -15.09 15.00
N ASN A 54 3.03 -14.91 15.15
CA ASN A 54 3.74 -13.85 14.43
C ASN A 54 3.78 -14.11 12.92
N ALA A 55 3.98 -15.36 12.51
CA ALA A 55 3.94 -15.75 11.10
C ALA A 55 2.57 -15.46 10.46
N ARG A 56 1.47 -15.80 11.16
CA ARG A 56 0.10 -15.50 10.70
C ARG A 56 -0.14 -14.00 10.55
N ASN A 57 0.30 -13.20 11.52
CA ASN A 57 0.16 -11.73 11.46
C ASN A 57 0.94 -11.15 10.28
N LYS A 58 2.19 -11.57 10.07
CA LYS A 58 3.00 -11.14 8.91
C LYS A 58 2.34 -11.52 7.59
N GLN A 59 1.84 -12.76 7.48
CA GLN A 59 1.15 -13.22 6.29
C GLN A 59 -0.10 -12.38 5.98
N ALA A 60 -0.87 -11.99 7.00
CA ALA A 60 -2.02 -11.11 6.82
C ALA A 60 -1.62 -9.72 6.32
N VAL A 61 -0.53 -9.15 6.84
CA VAL A 61 0.03 -7.87 6.39
C VAL A 61 0.45 -7.96 4.91
N VAL A 62 1.28 -8.94 4.56
CA VAL A 62 1.76 -9.14 3.17
C VAL A 62 0.60 -9.37 2.21
N SER A 63 -0.36 -10.22 2.58
CA SER A 63 -1.56 -10.48 1.75
C SER A 63 -2.36 -9.20 1.51
N THR A 64 -2.50 -8.35 2.52
CA THR A 64 -3.21 -7.07 2.39
C THR A 64 -2.46 -6.12 1.46
N ILE A 65 -1.12 -6.02 1.57
CA ILE A 65 -0.31 -5.18 0.66
C ILE A 65 -0.42 -5.68 -0.79
N LYS A 66 -0.38 -7.00 -1.00
CA LYS A 66 -0.59 -7.59 -2.33
C LYS A 66 -1.95 -7.22 -2.94
N ASN A 67 -3.01 -7.21 -2.13
CA ASN A 67 -4.34 -6.77 -2.57
C ASN A 67 -4.37 -5.26 -2.90
N LEU A 68 -3.71 -4.42 -2.10
CA LEU A 68 -3.54 -3.00 -2.41
C LEU A 68 -2.80 -2.82 -3.73
N ARG A 69 -1.69 -3.54 -3.95
CA ARG A 69 -0.90 -3.49 -5.18
C ARG A 69 -1.75 -3.81 -6.41
N ALA A 70 -2.60 -4.83 -6.34
CA ALA A 70 -3.51 -5.17 -7.42
C ALA A 70 -4.49 -4.03 -7.75
N GLY A 71 -5.06 -3.39 -6.72
CA GLY A 71 -5.95 -2.23 -6.89
C GLY A 71 -5.25 -1.02 -7.51
N LEU A 72 -4.01 -0.76 -7.11
CA LEU A 72 -3.19 0.33 -7.63
C LEU A 72 -2.70 0.08 -9.06
N ALA A 73 -2.34 -1.16 -9.39
CA ALA A 73 -2.02 -1.56 -10.76
C ALA A 73 -3.22 -1.38 -11.70
N ALA A 74 -4.43 -1.75 -11.26
CA ALA A 74 -5.65 -1.53 -12.03
C ALA A 74 -5.92 -0.03 -12.27
N LEU A 75 -5.66 0.81 -11.26
CA LEU A 75 -5.79 2.26 -11.38
C LEU A 75 -4.78 2.85 -12.38
N GLU A 76 -3.52 2.43 -12.35
CA GLU A 76 -2.53 2.85 -13.35
C GLU A 76 -2.93 2.45 -14.78
N ILE A 77 -3.43 1.22 -14.97
CA ILE A 77 -3.89 0.74 -16.27
C ILE A 77 -5.04 1.62 -16.77
N GLU A 78 -5.96 2.01 -15.90
CA GLU A 78 -7.06 2.90 -16.25
C GLU A 78 -6.56 4.28 -16.70
N PHE A 79 -5.59 4.86 -15.99
CA PHE A 79 -4.97 6.13 -16.40
C PHE A 79 -4.24 6.01 -17.74
N ARG A 80 -3.62 4.86 -18.01
CA ARG A 80 -2.92 4.60 -19.27
C ARG A 80 -3.87 4.43 -20.45
N THR A 81 -5.03 3.83 -20.23
CA THR A 81 -5.95 3.38 -21.29
C THR A 81 -7.06 4.36 -21.60
N LYS A 82 -7.48 5.19 -20.65
CA LYS A 82 -8.54 6.18 -20.86
C LYS A 82 -7.98 7.50 -21.41
N PRO A 83 -8.45 7.99 -22.58
CA PRO A 83 -7.93 9.21 -23.19
C PRO A 83 -7.96 10.43 -22.26
N ALA A 84 -9.04 10.59 -21.48
CA ALA A 84 -9.19 11.71 -20.55
C ALA A 84 -8.17 11.68 -19.39
N LEU A 85 -7.77 10.48 -18.94
CA LEU A 85 -6.86 10.31 -17.80
C LEU A 85 -5.38 10.22 -18.21
N LYS A 86 -5.10 9.92 -19.49
CA LYS A 86 -3.75 9.72 -20.01
C LYS A 86 -2.81 10.89 -19.75
N ASN A 87 -3.33 12.11 -19.81
CA ASN A 87 -2.57 13.33 -19.53
C ASN A 87 -2.08 13.42 -18.08
N TYR A 88 -2.68 12.67 -17.16
CA TYR A 88 -2.32 12.62 -15.73
C TYR A 88 -1.54 11.36 -15.37
N LEU A 89 -1.24 10.48 -16.33
CA LEU A 89 -0.52 9.22 -16.06
C LEU A 89 0.82 9.46 -15.37
N PHE A 90 1.56 10.49 -15.76
CA PHE A 90 2.86 10.81 -15.15
C PHE A 90 2.78 11.09 -13.64
N GLN A 91 1.63 11.60 -13.15
CA GLN A 91 1.40 11.85 -11.73
C GLN A 91 1.31 10.55 -10.95
N ILE A 92 0.69 9.53 -11.52
CA ILE A 92 0.35 8.28 -10.82
C ILE A 92 1.28 7.11 -11.17
N GLN A 93 2.00 7.15 -12.29
CA GLN A 93 2.86 6.05 -12.73
C GLN A 93 3.87 5.64 -11.66
N GLY A 94 4.00 4.33 -11.42
CA GLY A 94 4.95 3.74 -10.48
C GLY A 94 4.37 3.45 -9.10
N ILE A 95 3.12 3.82 -8.80
CA ILE A 95 2.46 3.47 -7.52
C ILE A 95 2.37 1.97 -7.30
N ALA A 96 2.15 1.17 -8.36
CA ALA A 96 2.07 -0.28 -8.25
C ALA A 96 3.45 -0.90 -7.95
N GLU A 97 4.51 -0.35 -8.53
CA GLU A 97 5.89 -0.77 -8.29
C GLU A 97 6.34 -0.40 -6.87
N MET A 98 6.09 0.84 -6.42
CA MET A 98 6.37 1.26 -5.04
C MET A 98 5.62 0.41 -4.01
N THR A 99 4.39 0.00 -4.31
CA THR A 99 3.65 -0.93 -3.45
C THR A 99 4.27 -2.33 -3.46
N GLY A 100 4.88 -2.76 -4.58
CA GLY A 100 5.69 -3.98 -4.64
C GLY A 100 6.91 -3.90 -3.73
N VAL A 101 7.62 -2.77 -3.72
CA VAL A 101 8.73 -2.53 -2.76
C VAL A 101 8.24 -2.62 -1.31
N ALA A 102 7.05 -2.09 -1.01
CA ALA A 102 6.45 -2.23 0.32
C ALA A 102 6.07 -3.70 0.65
N GLU A 103 5.61 -4.48 -0.33
CA GLU A 103 5.32 -5.92 -0.20
C GLU A 103 6.59 -6.70 0.14
N ASP A 104 7.69 -6.41 -0.55
CA ASP A 104 9.00 -7.03 -0.31
C ASP A 104 9.55 -6.69 1.08
N GLN A 105 9.46 -5.42 1.48
CA GLN A 105 9.82 -4.97 2.83
C GLN A 105 9.01 -5.69 3.90
N ALA A 106 7.69 -5.82 3.71
CA ALA A 106 6.84 -6.54 4.66
C ALA A 106 7.18 -8.02 4.74
N THR A 107 7.48 -8.65 3.60
CA THR A 107 7.92 -10.05 3.52
C THR A 107 9.25 -10.26 4.24
N ALA A 108 10.16 -9.28 4.17
CA ALA A 108 11.43 -9.26 4.91
C ALA A 108 11.27 -8.92 6.40
N GLY A 109 10.04 -8.76 6.91
CA GLY A 109 9.76 -8.38 8.29
C GLY A 109 9.99 -6.90 8.60
N GLN A 110 10.28 -6.05 7.61
CA GLN A 110 10.49 -4.61 7.77
C GLN A 110 9.16 -3.85 7.66
N LEU A 111 8.22 -4.16 8.56
CA LEU A 111 6.85 -3.63 8.53
C LEU A 111 6.78 -2.10 8.70
N THR A 112 7.62 -1.54 9.57
CA THR A 112 7.71 -0.09 9.78
C THR A 112 8.18 0.61 8.50
N GLN A 113 9.17 0.03 7.82
CA GLN A 113 9.66 0.58 6.56
C GLN A 113 8.66 0.41 5.42
N SER A 114 7.97 -0.74 5.36
CA SER A 114 6.85 -0.98 4.45
C SER A 114 5.76 0.09 4.59
N GLY A 115 5.35 0.41 5.82
CA GLY A 115 4.39 1.48 6.09
C GLY A 115 4.84 2.85 5.59
N LYS A 116 6.13 3.19 5.75
CA LYS A 116 6.69 4.45 5.23
C LYS A 116 6.68 4.48 3.69
N THR A 117 7.01 3.37 3.04
CA THR A 117 6.94 3.27 1.57
C THR A 117 5.50 3.45 1.08
N LEU A 118 4.52 2.86 1.77
CA LEU A 118 3.10 3.05 1.44
C LEU A 118 2.62 4.48 1.68
N LEU A 119 3.22 5.22 2.62
CA LEU A 119 2.91 6.64 2.82
C LEU A 119 3.27 7.46 1.58
N LEU A 120 4.41 7.17 0.94
CA LEU A 120 4.80 7.82 -0.33
C LEU A 120 3.81 7.51 -1.46
N VAL A 121 3.19 6.32 -1.45
CA VAL A 121 2.10 5.98 -2.37
C VAL A 121 0.88 6.87 -2.10
N VAL A 122 0.52 7.10 -0.84
CA VAL A 122 -0.58 8.02 -0.46
C VAL A 122 -0.30 9.45 -0.92
N GLU A 123 0.93 9.94 -0.74
CA GLU A 123 1.35 11.27 -1.21
C GLU A 123 1.14 11.40 -2.72
N LYS A 124 1.67 10.47 -3.50
CA LYS A 124 1.54 10.48 -4.97
C LYS A 124 0.09 10.37 -5.45
N LEU A 125 -0.73 9.56 -4.78
CA LEU A 125 -2.17 9.51 -5.06
C LEU A 125 -2.86 10.84 -4.72
N SER A 126 -2.46 11.49 -3.63
CA SER A 126 -3.01 12.79 -3.21
C SER A 126 -2.66 13.89 -4.19
N ASP A 127 -1.41 13.93 -4.67
CA ASP A 127 -0.96 14.85 -5.72
C ASP A 127 -1.72 14.62 -7.04
N THR A 128 -1.93 13.34 -7.39
CA THR A 128 -2.74 12.98 -8.57
C THR A 128 -4.17 13.50 -8.41
N LEU A 129 -4.78 13.34 -7.23
CA LEU A 129 -6.14 13.83 -6.97
C LEU A 129 -6.21 15.35 -7.06
N ALA A 130 -5.21 16.06 -6.54
CA ALA A 130 -5.14 17.52 -6.59
C ALA A 130 -4.93 18.06 -8.03
N ALA A 131 -4.27 17.29 -8.90
CA ALA A 131 -4.05 17.64 -10.29
C ALA A 131 -5.29 17.41 -11.18
N LEU A 132 -6.23 16.56 -10.77
CA LEU A 132 -7.46 16.31 -11.51
C LEU A 132 -8.46 17.48 -11.34
N PRO A 133 -9.17 17.88 -12.40
CA PRO A 133 -10.11 19.01 -12.37
C PRO A 133 -11.50 18.65 -11.82
#